data_AF-A0A7C5BFC4-F1
#
_entry.id   AF-A0A7C5BFC4-F1
#
_cell.length_a   1.000
_cell.length_b   1.000
_cell.length_c   1.000
_cell.angle_alpha   90.00
_cell.angle_beta   90.00
_cell.angle_gamma   90.00
#
_symmetry.space_group_name_H-M   'P 1'
#
loop_
_entity.id
_entity.type
_entity.pdbx_description
1 polymer ?
#
loop_
_entity_poly.entity_id
_entity_poly.type
_entity_poly.pdbx_seq_one_letter_code
_entity_poly.pdbx_strand_id
1 'polypeptide(L)'
;MNKRVKYLCYLAGAMEFASMKEMKSWREEIKEKLKPYGIVFFNPVEREGDKVHRNPREQGEYIRGLKQAGKWDLFHEELRKIYWGSIDISKMDKMRILIYLNEKGKLEGNYETDLQYWGDFEAVARSSFIIVYYPKDVQTVGTIEECFIAYLLEIPIYLILPDSTKTE
;
A
#
# COMPACT_ATOMS: atom_id res chain seq x y z
N MET A 1 18.97 -10.01 -14.85
CA MET A 1 19.08 -10.78 -13.59
C MET A 1 18.10 -10.20 -12.60
N ASN A 2 17.28 -11.03 -11.96
CA ASN A 2 16.25 -10.55 -11.04
C ASN A 2 16.88 -10.18 -9.68
N LYS A 3 16.74 -8.93 -9.24
CA LYS A 3 17.43 -8.43 -8.05
C LYS A 3 16.62 -8.72 -6.78
N ARG A 4 17.21 -9.48 -5.87
CA ARG A 4 16.61 -9.78 -4.56
C ARG A 4 16.60 -8.52 -3.69
N VAL A 5 15.46 -8.25 -3.07
CA VAL A 5 15.24 -7.13 -2.16
C VAL A 5 15.68 -7.53 -0.75
N LYS A 6 16.57 -6.74 -0.15
CA LYS A 6 17.00 -6.94 1.25
C LYS A 6 15.98 -6.39 2.24
N TYR A 7 15.54 -5.14 2.03
CA TYR A 7 14.51 -4.48 2.84
C TYR A 7 13.46 -3.88 1.92
N LEU A 8 12.21 -4.29 2.13
CA LEU A 8 11.05 -3.74 1.42
C LEU A 8 10.26 -2.85 2.39
N CYS A 9 9.92 -1.65 1.94
CA CYS A 9 9.09 -0.71 2.68
C CYS A 9 7.83 -0.36 1.90
N TYR A 10 6.65 -0.51 2.51
CA TYR A 10 5.40 0.01 1.97
C TYR A 10 5.17 1.46 2.43
N LEU A 11 4.75 2.34 1.51
CA LEU A 11 4.48 3.76 1.77
C LEU A 11 2.98 4.04 1.90
N ALA A 12 2.45 3.82 3.11
CA ALA A 12 1.05 3.98 3.46
C ALA A 12 0.69 5.46 3.69
N GLY A 13 -0.44 5.89 3.14
CA GLY A 13 -0.95 7.25 3.32
C GLY A 13 -2.09 7.55 2.36
N ALA A 14 -2.93 8.52 2.75
CA ALA A 14 -4.17 8.85 2.04
C ALA A 14 -3.96 9.09 0.53
N MET A 15 -4.92 8.62 -0.26
CA MET A 15 -4.97 8.83 -1.72
C MET A 15 -6.28 9.49 -2.16
N GLU A 16 -7.44 9.02 -1.69
CA GLU A 16 -8.75 9.55 -2.12
C GLU A 16 -8.96 11.03 -1.74
N PHE A 17 -8.54 11.42 -0.53
CA PHE A 17 -8.76 12.75 0.02
C PHE A 17 -7.50 13.62 0.04
N ALA A 18 -6.45 13.18 -0.68
CA ALA A 18 -5.20 13.91 -0.82
C ALA A 18 -5.05 14.48 -2.23
N SER A 19 -4.45 15.65 -2.36
CA SER A 19 -4.02 16.18 -3.66
C SER A 19 -2.87 15.35 -4.23
N MET A 20 -2.67 15.40 -5.56
CA MET A 20 -1.52 14.77 -6.23
C MET A 20 -0.17 15.22 -5.66
N LYS A 21 -0.08 16.48 -5.21
CA LYS A 21 1.12 17.01 -4.58
C LYS A 21 1.35 16.33 -3.24
N GLU A 22 0.33 16.28 -2.38
CA GLU A 22 0.40 15.64 -1.07
C GLU A 22 0.68 14.13 -1.18
N MET A 23 0.10 13.44 -2.16
CA MET A 23 0.37 12.02 -2.38
C MET A 23 1.83 11.74 -2.74
N LYS A 24 2.50 12.65 -3.48
CA LYS A 24 3.84 12.41 -4.02
C LYS A 24 4.96 12.98 -3.15
N SER A 25 4.79 14.19 -2.62
CA SER A 25 5.91 14.97 -2.07
C SER A 25 6.62 14.27 -0.92
N TRP A 26 5.88 13.78 0.08
CA TRP A 26 6.48 13.11 1.24
C TRP A 26 7.08 11.76 0.85
N ARG A 27 6.47 11.05 -0.10
CA ARG A 27 6.96 9.74 -0.58
C ARG A 27 8.31 9.89 -1.25
N GLU A 28 8.46 10.89 -2.12
CA GLU A 28 9.75 11.18 -2.76
C GLU A 28 10.79 11.62 -1.73
N GLU A 29 10.44 12.50 -0.79
CA GLU A 29 11.36 12.93 0.28
C GLU A 29 11.88 11.73 1.10
N ILE A 30 10.99 10.82 1.50
CA ILE A 30 11.35 9.60 2.24
C ILE A 30 12.23 8.69 1.38
N LYS A 31 11.86 8.46 0.11
CA LYS A 31 12.65 7.65 -0.82
C LYS A 31 14.06 8.21 -0.96
N GLU A 32 14.22 9.52 -1.16
CA GLU A 32 15.52 10.17 -1.28
C GLU A 32 16.38 10.01 -0.01
N LYS A 33 15.81 10.30 1.16
CA LYS A 33 16.51 10.18 2.45
C LYS A 33 16.95 8.75 2.76
N LEU A 34 16.15 7.77 2.38
CA LEU A 34 16.36 6.37 2.75
C LEU A 34 17.04 5.53 1.64
N LYS A 35 17.18 6.06 0.43
CA LYS A 35 17.88 5.42 -0.70
C LYS A 35 19.29 4.90 -0.35
N PRO A 36 20.14 5.61 0.43
CA PRO A 36 21.49 5.12 0.76
C PRO A 36 21.50 3.80 1.55
N TYR A 37 20.40 3.44 2.23
CA TYR A 37 20.31 2.24 3.04
C TYR A 37 19.90 0.99 2.24
N GLY A 38 19.73 1.11 0.91
CA GLY A 38 19.37 -0.01 0.04
C GLY A 38 17.95 -0.52 0.24
N ILE A 39 17.05 0.32 0.77
CA ILE A 39 15.63 0.03 0.93
C ILE A 39 14.95 0.15 -0.44
N VAL A 40 14.13 -0.84 -0.78
CA VAL A 40 13.23 -0.81 -1.93
C VAL A 40 11.84 -0.42 -1.45
N PHE A 41 11.18 0.47 -2.19
CA PHE A 41 9.89 1.02 -1.81
C PHE A 41 8.78 0.47 -2.69
N PHE A 42 7.68 0.06 -2.06
CA PHE A 42 6.39 -0.07 -2.72
C PHE A 42 5.60 1.22 -2.48
N ASN A 43 5.34 1.96 -3.57
CA ASN A 43 4.54 3.18 -3.55
C ASN A 43 3.18 2.91 -4.22
N PRO A 44 2.06 2.88 -3.49
CA PRO A 44 0.75 2.59 -4.10
C PRO A 44 0.37 3.60 -5.19
N VAL A 45 0.81 4.86 -5.08
CA VAL A 45 0.57 5.91 -6.10
C VAL A 45 1.23 5.58 -7.44
N GLU A 46 2.38 4.93 -7.43
CA GLU A 46 3.08 4.50 -8.65
C GLU A 46 2.51 3.20 -9.22
N ARG A 47 1.89 2.37 -8.36
CA ARG A 47 1.49 1.00 -8.69
C ARG A 47 0.01 0.83 -9.00
N GLU A 48 -0.85 1.73 -8.54
CA GLU A 48 -2.29 1.61 -8.76
C GLU A 48 -2.63 1.59 -10.26
N GLY A 49 -1.95 2.41 -11.06
CA GLY A 49 -2.18 2.46 -12.50
C GLY A 49 -1.83 1.17 -13.24
N ASP A 50 -0.86 0.40 -12.74
CA ASP A 50 -0.52 -0.92 -13.30
C ASP A 50 -1.65 -1.94 -13.07
N LYS A 51 -2.40 -1.80 -11.97
CA LYS A 51 -3.44 -2.75 -11.54
C LYS A 51 -4.79 -2.52 -12.25
N VAL A 52 -5.14 -1.26 -12.48
CA VAL A 52 -6.47 -0.85 -12.97
C VAL A 52 -6.44 -0.25 -14.37
N HIS A 53 -5.25 -0.10 -14.96
CA HIS A 53 -5.02 0.50 -16.28
C HIS A 53 -5.60 1.92 -16.42
N ARG A 54 -5.64 2.69 -15.31
CA ARG A 54 -6.05 4.10 -15.26
C ARG A 54 -5.07 4.90 -14.41
N ASN A 55 -5.03 6.21 -14.61
CA ASN A 55 -4.33 7.11 -13.70
C ASN A 55 -4.94 7.00 -12.27
N PRO A 56 -4.13 6.98 -11.19
CA PRO A 56 -4.64 6.95 -9.81
C PRO A 56 -5.73 7.97 -9.50
N ARG A 57 -5.64 9.20 -10.03
CA ARG A 57 -6.68 10.22 -9.84
C ARG A 57 -8.00 9.84 -10.51
N GLU A 58 -7.95 9.39 -11.76
CA GLU A 58 -9.13 8.95 -12.51
C GLU A 58 -9.78 7.73 -11.84
N GLN A 59 -8.97 6.80 -11.35
CA GLN A 59 -9.44 5.66 -10.58
C GLN A 59 -10.12 6.10 -9.28
N GLY A 60 -9.52 7.05 -8.54
CA GLY A 60 -10.14 7.61 -7.34
C GLY A 60 -11.48 8.29 -7.61
N GLU A 61 -11.57 9.06 -8.70
CA GLU A 61 -12.83 9.69 -9.14
C GLU A 61 -13.88 8.64 -9.54
N TYR A 62 -13.47 7.57 -10.24
CA TYR A 62 -14.34 6.47 -10.63
C TYR A 62 -14.91 5.70 -9.43
N ILE A 63 -14.05 5.27 -8.49
CA ILE A 63 -14.44 4.56 -7.27
C ILE A 63 -15.41 5.41 -6.43
N ARG A 64 -15.14 6.71 -6.32
CA ARG A 64 -16.05 7.65 -5.63
C ARG A 64 -17.41 7.72 -6.32
N GLY A 65 -17.45 7.77 -7.64
CA GLY A 65 -18.68 7.75 -8.42
C GLY A 65 -19.51 6.49 -8.18
N LEU A 66 -18.87 5.30 -8.15
CA LEU A 66 -19.56 4.04 -7.83
C LEU A 66 -20.18 4.05 -6.43
N LYS A 67 -19.43 4.56 -5.43
CA LYS A 67 -19.89 4.71 -4.05
C LYS A 67 -21.11 5.64 -3.97
N GLN A 68 -21.06 6.81 -4.60
CA GLN A 68 -22.16 7.78 -4.61
C GLN A 68 -23.42 7.25 -5.33
N ALA A 69 -23.24 6.44 -6.38
CA ALA A 69 -24.33 5.82 -7.13
C ALA A 69 -24.88 4.54 -6.48
N GLY A 70 -24.36 4.13 -5.32
CA GLY A 70 -24.79 2.90 -4.62
C GLY A 70 -24.43 1.60 -5.37
N LYS A 71 -23.45 1.64 -6.27
CA LYS A 71 -22.99 0.48 -7.05
C LYS A 71 -21.96 -0.34 -6.27
N TRP A 72 -22.38 -0.87 -5.12
CA TRP A 72 -21.48 -1.52 -4.15
C TRP A 72 -20.75 -2.75 -4.70
N ASP A 73 -21.38 -3.56 -5.53
CA ASP A 73 -20.74 -4.74 -6.12
C ASP A 73 -19.53 -4.35 -7.00
N LEU A 74 -19.73 -3.36 -7.88
CA LEU A 74 -18.66 -2.83 -8.74
C LEU A 74 -17.59 -2.11 -7.93
N PHE A 75 -18.00 -1.34 -6.91
CA PHE A 75 -17.08 -0.69 -5.98
C PHE A 75 -16.16 -1.70 -5.30
N HIS A 76 -16.71 -2.80 -4.78
CA HIS A 76 -15.92 -3.86 -4.15
C HIS A 76 -15.06 -4.64 -5.14
N GLU A 77 -15.51 -4.81 -6.39
CA GLU A 77 -14.70 -5.43 -7.45
C GLU A 77 -13.45 -4.59 -7.75
N GLU A 78 -13.59 -3.28 -7.90
CA GLU A 78 -12.47 -2.37 -8.16
C GLU A 78 -11.49 -2.31 -6.97
N LEU A 79 -12.00 -2.21 -5.73
CA LEU A 79 -11.15 -2.27 -4.54
C LEU A 79 -10.41 -3.60 -4.42
N ARG A 80 -11.06 -4.72 -4.78
CA ARG A 80 -10.40 -6.03 -4.78
C ARG A 80 -9.19 -6.07 -5.71
N LYS A 81 -9.25 -5.42 -6.88
CA LYS A 81 -8.11 -5.32 -7.81
C LYS A 81 -6.95 -4.53 -7.20
N ILE A 82 -7.26 -3.43 -6.51
CA ILE A 82 -6.25 -2.58 -5.86
C ILE A 82 -5.58 -3.29 -4.69
N TYR A 83 -6.38 -3.88 -3.79
CA TYR A 83 -5.91 -4.50 -2.56
C TYR A 83 -5.24 -5.85 -2.77
N TRP A 84 -5.76 -6.68 -3.67
CA TRP A 84 -5.28 -8.06 -3.84
C TRP A 84 -4.56 -8.29 -5.16
N GLY A 85 -4.56 -7.32 -6.08
CA GLY A 85 -3.89 -7.45 -7.37
C GLY A 85 -4.36 -8.69 -8.12
N SER A 86 -3.40 -9.55 -8.47
CA SER A 86 -3.65 -10.81 -9.19
C SER A 86 -4.10 -11.99 -8.32
N ILE A 87 -4.16 -11.83 -6.98
CA ILE A 87 -4.47 -12.93 -6.06
C ILE A 87 -5.96 -13.31 -6.14
N ASP A 88 -6.21 -14.61 -6.33
CA ASP A 88 -7.54 -15.21 -6.21
C ASP A 88 -7.89 -15.49 -4.74
N ILE A 89 -8.70 -14.60 -4.16
CA ILE A 89 -9.14 -14.66 -2.77
C ILE A 89 -10.39 -15.52 -2.54
N SER A 90 -10.95 -16.14 -3.59
CA SER A 90 -12.16 -16.96 -3.47
C SER A 90 -11.89 -18.35 -2.87
N LYS A 91 -10.62 -18.78 -2.89
CA LYS A 91 -10.22 -20.15 -2.57
C LYS A 91 -9.71 -20.35 -1.14
N MET A 92 -9.45 -19.26 -0.41
CA MET A 92 -8.85 -19.32 0.91
C MET A 92 -9.26 -18.12 1.75
N ASP A 93 -9.34 -18.32 3.07
CA ASP A 93 -9.49 -17.24 4.03
C ASP A 93 -8.40 -16.16 3.86
N LYS A 94 -8.82 -14.89 3.91
CA LYS A 94 -7.94 -13.73 3.64
C LYS A 94 -6.76 -13.66 4.62
N MET A 95 -6.97 -13.99 5.91
CA MET A 95 -5.89 -13.96 6.89
C MET A 95 -4.87 -15.08 6.62
N ARG A 96 -5.32 -16.26 6.22
CA ARG A 96 -4.41 -17.35 5.81
C ARG A 96 -3.57 -16.96 4.60
N ILE A 97 -4.16 -16.27 3.61
CA ILE A 97 -3.41 -15.72 2.47
C ILE A 97 -2.33 -14.75 2.96
N LEU A 98 -2.68 -13.79 3.83
CA LEU A 98 -1.74 -12.80 4.34
C LEU A 98 -0.58 -13.42 5.12
N ILE A 99 -0.86 -14.40 5.99
CA ILE A 99 0.16 -15.15 6.73
C ILE A 99 1.10 -15.86 5.76
N TYR A 100 0.54 -16.57 4.77
CA TYR A 100 1.33 -17.26 3.76
C TYR A 100 2.24 -16.30 2.98
N LEU A 101 1.74 -15.13 2.56
CA LEU A 101 2.53 -14.14 1.83
C LEU A 101 3.67 -13.58 2.69
N ASN A 102 3.41 -13.34 3.98
CA ASN A 102 4.42 -12.88 4.93
C ASN A 102 5.52 -13.92 5.15
N GLU A 103 5.15 -15.18 5.40
CA GLU A 103 6.11 -16.28 5.56
C GLU A 103 6.91 -16.52 4.28
N LYS A 104 6.26 -16.49 3.12
CA LYS A 104 6.92 -16.62 1.82
C LYS A 104 7.95 -15.51 1.60
N GLY A 105 7.61 -14.25 1.92
CA GLY A 105 8.55 -13.13 1.86
C GLY A 105 9.76 -13.32 2.78
N LYS A 106 9.59 -13.91 3.96
CA LYS A 106 10.68 -14.21 4.92
C LYS A 106 11.57 -15.36 4.45
N LEU A 107 11.00 -16.43 3.90
CA LEU A 107 11.72 -17.64 3.50
C LEU A 107 12.41 -17.49 2.14
N GLU A 108 11.67 -17.04 1.13
CA GLU A 108 12.15 -16.97 -0.25
C GLU A 108 12.78 -15.59 -0.56
N GLY A 109 12.36 -14.55 0.18
CA GLY A 109 12.66 -13.17 -0.15
C GLY A 109 11.70 -12.59 -1.18
N ASN A 110 11.96 -11.33 -1.53
CA ASN A 110 11.21 -10.56 -2.50
C ASN A 110 12.13 -10.16 -3.67
N TYR A 111 11.57 -9.94 -4.86
CA TYR A 111 12.32 -9.50 -6.05
C TYR A 111 11.70 -8.24 -6.65
N GLU A 112 12.54 -7.31 -7.12
CA GLU A 112 12.08 -6.01 -7.64
C GLU A 112 11.07 -6.14 -8.80
N THR A 113 11.18 -7.18 -9.64
CA THR A 113 10.25 -7.40 -10.76
C THR A 113 8.86 -7.80 -10.33
N ASP A 114 8.71 -8.34 -9.12
CA ASP A 114 7.44 -8.92 -8.67
C ASP A 114 6.49 -7.83 -8.15
N LEU A 115 7.06 -6.70 -7.69
CA LEU A 115 6.32 -5.59 -7.08
C LEU A 115 5.22 -5.04 -7.98
N GLN A 116 5.38 -5.08 -9.31
CA GLN A 116 4.37 -4.56 -10.23
C GLN A 116 3.08 -5.39 -10.29
N TYR A 117 3.10 -6.63 -9.79
CA TYR A 117 1.95 -7.55 -9.83
C TYR A 117 1.18 -7.64 -8.50
N TRP A 118 1.73 -7.05 -7.45
CA TRP A 118 1.19 -7.14 -6.10
C TRP A 118 0.07 -6.12 -5.87
N GLY A 119 -0.96 -6.57 -5.16
CA GLY A 119 -1.91 -5.67 -4.51
C GLY A 119 -1.32 -5.02 -3.27
N ASP A 120 -2.00 -4.02 -2.71
CA ASP A 120 -1.52 -3.30 -1.53
C ASP A 120 -1.37 -4.22 -0.31
N PHE A 121 -2.28 -5.17 -0.11
CA PHE A 121 -2.23 -6.06 1.03
C PHE A 121 -1.10 -7.10 0.92
N GLU A 122 -0.78 -7.56 -0.28
CA GLU A 122 0.41 -8.39 -0.50
C GLU A 122 1.69 -7.58 -0.25
N ALA A 123 1.73 -6.34 -0.74
CA ALA A 123 2.89 -5.47 -0.54
C ALA A 123 3.12 -5.16 0.95
N VAL A 124 2.05 -4.91 1.72
CA VAL A 124 2.13 -4.77 3.19
C VAL A 124 2.62 -6.09 3.79
N ALA A 125 1.95 -7.22 3.53
CA ALA A 125 2.28 -8.51 4.13
C ALA A 125 3.73 -8.95 3.86
N ARG A 126 4.31 -8.55 2.72
CA ARG A 126 5.70 -8.87 2.36
C ARG A 126 6.72 -7.84 2.81
N SER A 127 6.29 -6.71 3.37
CA SER A 127 7.19 -5.63 3.76
C SER A 127 7.98 -5.97 5.02
N SER A 128 9.21 -5.47 5.08
CA SER A 128 10.05 -5.55 6.28
C SER A 128 9.60 -4.57 7.36
N PHE A 129 9.00 -3.45 6.94
CA PHE A 129 8.33 -2.45 7.78
C PHE A 129 7.45 -1.58 6.86
N ILE A 130 6.53 -0.82 7.44
CA ILE A 130 5.74 0.18 6.70
C ILE A 130 6.00 1.59 7.25
N ILE A 131 5.96 2.59 6.37
CA ILE A 131 5.93 4.00 6.78
C ILE A 131 4.52 4.52 6.53
N VAL A 132 3.92 5.08 7.57
CA VAL A 132 2.55 5.60 7.55
C VAL A 132 2.60 7.11 7.68
N TYR A 133 2.16 7.82 6.65
CA TYR A 133 1.98 9.26 6.68
C TYR A 133 0.51 9.60 6.98
N TYR A 134 0.25 10.18 8.15
CA TYR A 134 -1.10 10.38 8.68
C TYR A 134 -1.35 11.82 9.15
N PRO A 135 -1.68 12.74 8.20
CA PRO A 135 -2.19 14.07 8.53
C PRO A 135 -3.49 13.99 9.33
N LYS A 136 -3.69 14.91 10.28
CA LYS A 136 -4.87 14.87 11.19
C LYS A 136 -6.20 15.04 10.46
N ASP A 137 -6.23 15.91 9.47
CA ASP A 137 -7.45 16.35 8.81
C ASP A 137 -7.72 15.66 7.46
N VAL A 138 -6.92 14.64 7.12
CA VAL A 138 -7.08 13.87 5.88
C VAL A 138 -7.61 12.48 6.20
N GLN A 139 -8.83 12.22 5.76
CA GLN A 139 -9.47 10.93 5.94
C GLN A 139 -8.81 9.84 5.08
N THR A 140 -8.66 8.64 5.63
CA THR A 140 -8.20 7.47 4.89
C THR A 140 -8.70 6.18 5.54
N VAL A 141 -9.26 5.28 4.74
CA VAL A 141 -9.68 3.94 5.21
C VAL A 141 -8.63 2.90 4.82
N GLY A 142 -8.14 2.93 3.58
CA GLY A 142 -7.11 1.99 3.11
C GLY A 142 -5.86 2.01 3.98
N THR A 143 -5.39 3.19 4.37
CA THR A 143 -4.24 3.32 5.29
C THR A 143 -4.49 2.70 6.66
N ILE A 144 -5.73 2.76 7.17
CA ILE A 144 -6.09 2.13 8.44
C ILE A 144 -6.08 0.61 8.29
N GLU A 145 -6.60 0.07 7.20
CA GLU A 145 -6.57 -1.36 6.90
C GLU A 145 -5.13 -1.87 6.74
N GLU A 146 -4.28 -1.12 6.03
CA GLU A 146 -2.84 -1.40 5.89
C GLU A 146 -2.14 -1.45 7.24
N CYS A 147 -2.39 -0.48 8.13
CA CYS A 147 -1.88 -0.48 9.51
C CYS A 147 -2.35 -1.70 10.30
N PHE A 148 -3.63 -2.07 10.16
CA PHE A 148 -4.19 -3.22 10.86
C PHE A 148 -3.57 -4.54 10.39
N ILE A 149 -3.38 -4.72 9.07
CA ILE A 149 -2.68 -5.88 8.51
C ILE A 149 -1.24 -5.94 9.01
N ALA A 150 -0.51 -4.82 8.97
CA ALA A 150 0.86 -4.76 9.46
C ALA A 150 0.94 -5.13 10.94
N TYR A 151 0.02 -4.60 11.76
CA TYR A 151 -0.08 -4.93 13.19
C TYR A 151 -0.32 -6.43 13.42
N LEU A 152 -1.29 -7.03 12.71
CA LEU A 152 -1.61 -8.46 12.85
C LEU A 152 -0.47 -9.40 12.42
N LEU A 153 0.37 -8.97 11.48
CA LEU A 153 1.50 -9.73 10.98
C LEU A 153 2.83 -9.38 11.69
N GLU A 154 2.77 -8.59 12.76
CA GLU A 154 3.92 -8.12 13.53
C GLU A 154 4.96 -7.40 12.65
N ILE A 155 4.50 -6.69 11.62
CA ILE A 155 5.34 -5.86 10.77
C ILE A 155 5.50 -4.48 11.43
N PRO A 156 6.75 -4.01 11.65
CA PRO A 156 6.99 -2.70 12.26
C PRO A 156 6.34 -1.55 11.48
N ILE A 157 5.73 -0.61 12.22
CA ILE A 157 5.06 0.57 11.69
C ILE A 157 5.83 1.82 12.13
N TYR A 158 6.32 2.61 11.18
CA TYR A 158 6.89 3.92 11.44
C TYR A 158 5.85 5.00 11.09
N LEU A 159 5.30 5.65 12.12
CA LEU A 159 4.24 6.65 11.98
C LEU A 159 4.81 8.06 11.86
N ILE A 160 4.40 8.78 10.81
CA ILE A 160 4.71 10.18 10.55
C ILE A 160 3.42 10.98 10.72
N LEU A 161 3.42 11.86 11.73
CA LEU A 161 2.33 12.78 12.03
C LEU A 161 2.76 14.22 11.67
N PRO A 162 2.57 14.66 10.42
CA PRO A 162 3.14 15.93 9.93
C PRO A 162 2.61 17.16 10.65
N ASP A 163 1.34 17.11 11.10
CA ASP A 163 0.64 18.24 11.72
C ASP A 163 0.46 18.05 13.23
N SER A 164 1.28 17.18 13.82
CA SER A 164 1.32 16.99 15.27
C SER A 164 2.41 17.85 15.88
N THR A 165 2.10 18.46 17.02
CA THR A 165 3.10 19.08 17.87
C THR A 165 4.11 18.01 18.25
N LYS A 166 5.38 18.28 17.95
CA LYS A 166 6.48 17.38 18.34
C LYS A 166 6.44 17.24 19.86
N THR A 167 6.28 16.02 20.34
CA THR A 167 6.46 15.73 21.77
C THR A 167 7.95 15.58 22.04
N GLU A 168 8.40 16.16 23.15
CA GLU A 168 9.77 16.01 23.66
C GLU A 168 10.02 14.61 24.21
#